data_AF-A0AB38NGZ2-F1
#
_entry.id   AF-A0AB38NGZ2-F1
#
_cell.length_a   1.000
_cell.length_b   1.000
_cell.length_c   1.000
_cell.angle_alpha   90.00
_cell.angle_beta   90.00
_cell.angle_gamma   90.00
#
_symmetry.space_group_name_H-M   'P 1'
#
loop_
_entity.id
_entity.type
_entity.pdbx_description
1 polymer ?
#
loop_
_entity_poly.entity_id
_entity_poly.type
_entity_poly.pdbx_seq_one_letter_code
_entity_poly.pdbx_strand_id
1 'polypeptide(L)' 'FGVIFLNSQHRVLRTKEMFNGTIDAASVYPREVVKESLATNASAVIFYHNHPSGDATPSQADRRITRRLTDALALVDIR' A
#
# COMPACT_ATOMS: atom_id res chain seq x y z
N PHE A 1 0.60 8.57 0.45
CA PHE A 1 0.73 7.10 0.36
C PHE A 1 -0.31 6.59 -0.63
N GLY A 2 0.12 5.81 -1.61
CA GLY A 2 -0.79 5.25 -2.62
C GLY A 2 -0.51 3.79 -2.90
N VAL A 3 -1.42 3.21 -3.68
CA VAL A 3 -1.46 1.79 -4.01
C VAL A 3 -1.71 1.64 -5.51
N ILE A 4 -0.92 0.78 -6.15
CA ILE A 4 -1.17 0.28 -7.50
C ILE A 4 -1.74 -1.13 -7.35
N PHE A 5 -2.94 -1.35 -7.88
CA PHE A 5 -3.65 -2.62 -7.85
C PHE A 5 -3.38 -3.38 -9.14
N LEU A 6 -3.03 -4.65 -9.02
CA LEU A 6 -2.61 -5.50 -10.12
C LEU A 6 -3.48 -6.75 -10.24
N ASN A 7 -3.65 -7.23 -11.47
CA ASN A 7 -4.21 -8.56 -11.72
C ASN A 7 -3.14 -9.67 -11.62
N SER A 8 -3.53 -10.92 -11.86
CA SER A 8 -2.66 -12.10 -11.71
C SER A 8 -1.53 -12.18 -12.74
N GLN A 9 -1.59 -11.37 -13.80
CA GLN A 9 -0.54 -11.19 -14.80
C GLN A 9 0.29 -9.92 -14.53
N HIS A 10 0.16 -9.33 -13.33
CA HIS A 10 0.81 -8.09 -12.91
C HIS A 10 0.50 -6.88 -13.81
N ARG A 11 -0.68 -6.87 -14.46
CA ARG A 11 -1.17 -5.70 -15.19
C ARG A 11 -1.91 -4.77 -14.24
N VAL A 12 -1.69 -3.47 -14.41
CA VAL A 12 -2.35 -2.43 -13.62
C VAL A 12 -3.86 -2.45 -13.87
N LEU A 13 -4.61 -2.64 -12.80
CA LEU A 13 -6.07 -2.47 -12.77
C LEU A 13 -6.43 -1.03 -12.42
N ARG A 14 -5.74 -0.47 -11.42
CA ARG A 14 -6.01 0.88 -10.90
C ARG A 14 -4.82 1.40 -10.09
N THR A 15 -4.67 2.72 -10.05
CA THR A 15 -3.81 3.41 -9.08
C THR A 15 -4.67 4.32 -8.22
N LYS A 16 -4.41 4.37 -6.91
CA LYS A 16 -5.16 5.22 -5.98
C LYS A 16 -4.27 5.75 -4.87
N GLU A 17 -4.34 7.05 -4.64
CA GLU A 17 -3.86 7.66 -3.40
C GLU A 17 -4.87 7.34 -2.29
N MET A 18 -4.44 6.54 -1.30
CA MET A 18 -5.34 6.06 -0.25
C MET A 18 -5.26 6.88 1.03
N PHE A 19 -4.08 7.45 1.31
CA PHE A 19 -3.87 8.22 2.53
C PHE A 19 -2.99 9.43 2.25
N ASN A 20 -3.47 10.57 2.74
CA ASN A 20 -2.71 11.80 2.83
C ASN A 20 -2.20 11.94 4.26
N GLY A 21 -0.88 12.09 4.40
CA GLY A 21 -0.23 12.33 5.67
C GLY A 21 -0.02 13.81 5.95
N THR A 22 0.59 14.09 7.08
CA THR A 22 1.28 15.35 7.35
C THR A 22 2.72 15.27 6.84
N ILE A 23 3.52 16.28 7.16
CA ILE A 23 4.96 16.28 6.87
C ILE A 23 5.68 15.11 7.58
N ASP A 24 5.22 14.73 8.78
CA ASP A 24 5.93 13.78 9.65
C ASP A 24 5.39 12.35 9.60
N ALA A 25 4.10 12.16 9.26
CA ALA A 25 3.48 10.84 9.27
C ALA A 25 2.20 10.75 8.44
N ALA A 26 1.92 9.55 7.93
CA ALA A 26 0.60 9.17 7.40
C ALA A 26 0.05 7.98 8.18
N SER A 27 -1.16 8.09 8.69
CA SER A 27 -1.87 6.95 9.30
C SER A 27 -2.43 6.07 8.19
N VAL A 28 -1.82 4.89 8.02
CA VAL A 28 -2.24 3.88 7.03
C VAL A 28 -2.99 2.76 7.75
N TYR A 29 -4.20 2.46 7.29
CA TYR A 29 -5.08 1.48 7.92
C TYR A 29 -5.19 0.22 7.05
N PRO A 30 -4.68 -0.95 7.50
CA PRO A 30 -4.74 -2.19 6.72
C PRO A 30 -6.14 -2.59 6.26
N ARG A 31 -7.16 -2.36 7.10
CA ARG A 31 -8.56 -2.68 6.74
C ARG A 31 -9.03 -1.95 5.48
N GLU A 32 -8.63 -0.71 5.27
CA GLU A 32 -9.05 0.07 4.10
C GLU A 32 -8.29 -0.40 2.86
N VAL A 33 -7.01 -0.76 3.00
CA VAL A 33 -6.20 -1.35 1.92
C VAL A 33 -6.78 -2.68 1.48
N VAL A 34 -7.11 -3.59 2.42
CA VAL A 34 -7.75 -4.87 2.12
C VAL A 34 -9.09 -4.66 1.40
N LYS A 35 -9.93 -3.76 1.93
CA LYS A 35 -11.24 -3.44 1.35
C LYS A 35 -11.12 -2.94 -0.10
N GLU A 36 -10.21 -2.01 -0.38
CA GLU A 36 -10.03 -1.49 -1.74
C GLU A 36 -9.41 -2.53 -2.69
N SER A 37 -8.50 -3.36 -2.19
CA SER A 37 -7.87 -4.44 -2.97
C SER A 37 -8.91 -5.45 -3.44
N LEU A 38 -9.79 -5.89 -2.52
CA LEU A 38 -10.92 -6.76 -2.84
C LEU A 38 -11.92 -6.09 -3.79
N ALA A 39 -12.28 -4.83 -3.55
CA ALA A 39 -13.19 -4.08 -4.42
C ALA A 39 -12.65 -3.89 -5.85
N THR A 40 -11.33 -3.88 -6.02
CA THR A 40 -10.67 -3.77 -7.33
C THR A 40 -10.42 -5.14 -7.98
N ASN A 41 -10.74 -6.26 -7.30
CA ASN A 41 -10.36 -7.61 -7.71
C ASN A 41 -8.83 -7.76 -7.94
N ALA A 42 -8.04 -7.08 -7.12
CA ALA A 42 -6.59 -7.15 -7.20
C ALA A 42 -6.11 -8.51 -6.69
N SER A 43 -5.14 -9.11 -7.37
CA SER A 43 -4.40 -10.28 -6.86
C SER A 43 -3.03 -9.91 -6.29
N ALA A 44 -2.54 -8.70 -6.60
CA ALA A 44 -1.32 -8.15 -6.04
C ALA A 44 -1.39 -6.63 -5.95
N VAL A 45 -0.59 -6.03 -5.08
CA VAL A 45 -0.49 -4.58 -4.92
C VAL A 45 0.96 -4.10 -4.82
N ILE A 46 1.18 -2.84 -5.21
CA ILE A 46 2.43 -2.12 -4.96
C ILE A 46 2.11 -0.88 -4.12
N PHE A 47 2.82 -0.72 -3.02
CA PHE A 47 2.74 0.47 -2.17
C PHE A 47 3.79 1.51 -2.58
N TYR A 48 3.41 2.78 -2.54
CA TYR A 48 4.35 3.88 -2.72
C TYR A 48 4.06 5.04 -1.75
N HIS A 49 5.12 5.70 -1.33
CA HIS A 49 5.07 6.97 -0.61
C HIS A 49 6.25 7.82 -1.01
N ASN A 50 6.07 9.13 -0.89
CA ASN A 50 7.08 10.13 -1.17
C ASN A 50 7.63 10.67 0.14
N HIS A 51 8.94 10.86 0.21
CA HIS A 51 9.61 11.61 1.26
C HIS A 51 9.90 13.02 0.73
N PRO A 52 9.33 14.09 1.32
CA PRO A 52 9.56 15.47 0.85
C PRO A 52 11.04 15.89 0.88
N SER A 53 11.85 15.24 1.73
CA SER A 53 13.30 15.43 1.80
C SER A 53 14.06 14.95 0.55
N GLY A 54 13.44 14.11 -0.28
CA GLY A 54 14.10 13.44 -1.41
C GLY A 54 14.94 12.21 -1.03
N ASP A 55 15.08 11.89 0.26
CA ASP A 55 15.75 10.66 0.71
C ASP A 55 14.80 9.47 0.61
N ALA A 56 15.18 8.47 -0.18
CA ALA A 56 14.42 7.23 -0.37
C ALA A 56 14.72 6.15 0.69
N THR A 57 15.60 6.43 1.66
CA THR A 57 15.96 5.47 2.71
C THR A 57 14.73 5.13 3.55
N PRO A 58 14.34 3.85 3.64
CA PRO A 58 13.11 3.46 4.33
C PRO A 58 13.27 3.63 5.85
N SER A 59 12.35 4.37 6.45
CA SER A 59 12.28 4.54 7.90
C SER A 59 11.87 3.24 8.61
N GLN A 60 12.02 3.19 9.94
CA GLN A 60 11.47 2.08 10.73
C GLN A 60 9.93 2.04 10.67
N ALA A 61 9.28 3.18 10.49
CA ALA A 61 7.84 3.25 10.30
C ALA A 61 7.44 2.62 8.96
N ASP A 62 8.17 2.93 7.89
CA ASP A 62 7.96 2.37 6.54
C ASP A 62 8.04 0.85 6.58
N ARG A 63 9.11 0.30 7.17
CA ARG A 63 9.30 -1.16 7.30
C ARG A 63 8.21 -1.83 8.14
N ARG A 64 7.68 -1.15 9.15
CA ARG A 64 6.63 -1.69 10.03
C ARG A 64 5.28 -1.69 9.34
N ILE A 65 4.93 -0.61 8.64
CA ILE A 65 3.66 -0.54 7.92
C ILE A 65 3.64 -1.50 6.73
N THR A 66 4.74 -1.61 5.97
CA THR A 66 4.85 -2.58 4.87
C THR A 66 4.59 -4.00 5.37
N ARG A 67 5.25 -4.43 6.46
CA ARG A 67 5.02 -5.76 7.05
C ARG A 67 3.56 -5.97 7.46
N ARG A 68 2.98 -5.00 8.17
CA ARG A 68 1.59 -5.09 8.63
C ARG A 68 0.58 -5.18 7.48
N LEU A 69 0.85 -4.50 6.36
CA LEU A 69 0.02 -4.58 5.16
C LEU A 69 0.18 -5.92 4.45
N THR A 70 1.42 -6.40 4.29
CA THR A 70 1.72 -7.71 3.71
C THR A 70 1.02 -8.83 4.50
N ASP A 71 1.13 -8.83 5.83
CA ASP A 71 0.50 -9.83 6.69
C ASP A 71 -1.03 -9.80 6.55
N ALA A 72 -1.64 -8.61 6.46
CA ALA A 72 -3.09 -8.47 6.33
C ALA A 72 -3.61 -8.91 4.96
N LEU A 73 -2.89 -8.62 3.88
CA LEU A 73 -3.27 -9.01 2.51
C LEU A 73 -3.07 -10.50 2.26
N ALA A 74 -2.07 -11.11 2.89
CA ALA A 74 -1.86 -12.55 2.84
C ALA A 74 -3.04 -13.36 3.38
N LEU A 75 -3.82 -12.81 4.33
CA LEU A 75 -5.04 -13.46 4.84
C LEU A 75 -6.18 -13.56 3.82
N VAL A 76 -6.08 -12.83 2.71
CA VAL A 76 -7.08 -12.82 1.62
C VAL A 76 -6.45 -13.14 0.26
N ASP A 77 -5.29 -13.82 0.27
CA ASP A 77 -4.58 -14.29 -0.93
C ASP A 77 -4.17 -13.18 -1.93
N ILE A 78 -3.92 -11.96 -1.43
CA ILE A 78 -3.38 -10.84 -2.22
C ILE A 78 -1.91 -10.63 -1.88
N ARG A 79 -1.06 -10.52 -2.92
CA ARG A 79 0.39 -10.32 -2.77
C ARG A 79 0.81 -8.87 -2.66
#